data_AF-A0A2D3PTM5-F1
#
_entry.id   AF-A0A2D3PTM5-F1
#
_cell.length_a   1.000
_cell.length_b   1.000
_cell.length_c   1.000
_cell.angle_alpha   90.00
_cell.angle_beta   90.00
_cell.angle_gamma   90.00
#
_symmetry.space_group_name_H-M   'P 1'
#
loop_
_entity.id
_entity.type
_entity.pdbx_description
1 polymer ?
#
loop_
_entity_poly.entity_id
_entity_poly.type
_entity_poly.pdbx_seq_one_letter_code
_entity_poly.pdbx_strand_id
1 'polypeptide(L)'
;MGNLEKFDNKIHKLKYNISLLKSRKKTIEKSKNKKLRIERARKLLKLGILFEMTSTDIYPIELIIGYLLELKEKKIYEIGTLKYYGNKILTEISIEKHDKKEILFLDTEEKRKRNHKLISLGALFEMTSTDNFSIAVLISYLENLHSLKDRDFNLYQENGEIYLKDRRIKNGE
;
A
#
# COMPACT_ATOMS: atom_id res chain seq x y z
N MET A 1 -20.60 -58.34 -21.05
CA MET A 1 -20.59 -56.92 -21.45
C MET A 1 -20.98 -55.95 -20.31
N GLY A 2 -21.92 -56.26 -19.41
CA GLY A 2 -22.39 -55.31 -18.38
C GLY A 2 -21.42 -54.87 -17.26
N ASN A 3 -20.21 -55.40 -17.17
CA ASN A 3 -19.19 -54.92 -16.20
C ASN A 3 -18.34 -53.77 -16.78
N LEU A 4 -18.04 -53.80 -18.09
CA LEU A 4 -17.27 -52.74 -18.77
C LEU A 4 -18.02 -51.41 -18.76
N GLU A 5 -19.32 -51.42 -19.11
CA GLU A 5 -20.18 -50.23 -19.01
C GLU A 5 -20.28 -49.67 -17.59
N LYS A 6 -20.26 -50.53 -16.57
CA LYS A 6 -20.24 -50.08 -15.16
C LYS A 6 -18.91 -49.38 -14.82
N PHE A 7 -17.79 -49.90 -15.31
CA PHE A 7 -16.49 -49.26 -15.13
C PHE A 7 -16.38 -47.93 -15.89
N ASP A 8 -16.87 -47.85 -17.13
CA ASP A 8 -16.87 -46.62 -17.92
C ASP A 8 -17.75 -45.53 -17.29
N ASN A 9 -18.94 -45.89 -16.81
CA ASN A 9 -19.79 -44.98 -16.05
C ASN A 9 -19.11 -44.49 -14.76
N LYS A 10 -18.35 -45.36 -14.09
CA LYS A 10 -17.58 -44.97 -12.89
C LYS A 10 -16.44 -44.02 -13.25
N ILE A 11 -15.72 -44.26 -14.34
CA ILE A 11 -14.67 -43.38 -14.87
C ILE A 11 -15.26 -42.02 -15.24
N HIS A 12 -16.41 -41.98 -15.94
CA HIS A 12 -17.07 -40.73 -16.31
C HIS A 12 -17.48 -39.91 -15.08
N LYS A 13 -18.09 -40.55 -14.07
CA LYS A 13 -18.43 -39.91 -12.79
C LYS A 13 -17.19 -39.38 -12.06
N LEU A 14 -16.09 -40.14 -12.06
CA LEU A 14 -14.82 -39.69 -11.47
C LEU A 14 -14.24 -38.47 -12.21
N LYS A 15 -14.23 -38.49 -13.55
CA LYS A 15 -13.79 -37.33 -14.36
C LYS A 15 -14.62 -36.09 -14.07
N TYR A 16 -15.95 -36.24 -13.99
CA TYR A 16 -16.86 -35.15 -13.62
C TYR A 16 -16.56 -34.62 -12.21
N ASN A 17 -16.43 -35.51 -11.21
CA ASN A 17 -16.10 -35.13 -9.84
C ASN A 17 -14.75 -34.41 -9.74
N ILE A 18 -13.73 -34.86 -10.47
CA ILE A 18 -12.42 -34.19 -10.55
C ILE A 18 -12.58 -32.77 -11.13
N SER A 19 -13.34 -32.61 -12.22
CA SER A 19 -13.60 -31.30 -12.82
C SER A 19 -14.32 -30.36 -11.85
N LEU A 20 -15.35 -30.86 -11.16
CA LEU A 20 -16.09 -30.12 -10.16
C LEU A 20 -15.19 -29.66 -8.99
N LEU A 21 -14.33 -30.55 -8.48
CA LEU A 21 -13.37 -30.22 -7.43
C LEU A 21 -12.34 -29.18 -7.88
N LYS A 22 -11.82 -29.28 -9.10
CA LYS A 22 -10.92 -28.27 -9.69
C LYS A 22 -11.59 -26.89 -9.77
N SER A 23 -12.84 -26.85 -10.25
CA SER A 23 -13.63 -25.61 -10.32
C SER A 23 -13.83 -24.99 -8.93
N ARG A 24 -14.23 -25.80 -7.94
CA ARG A 24 -14.39 -25.34 -6.54
C ARG A 24 -13.09 -24.80 -5.97
N LYS A 25 -11.96 -25.48 -6.20
CA LYS A 25 -10.63 -25.00 -5.76
C LYS A 25 -10.31 -23.63 -6.35
N LYS A 26 -10.52 -23.45 -7.65
CA LYS A 26 -10.31 -22.16 -8.34
C LYS A 26 -11.18 -21.04 -7.77
N THR A 27 -12.44 -21.32 -7.44
CA THR A 27 -13.35 -20.34 -6.82
C THR A 27 -12.90 -19.95 -5.41
N ILE A 28 -12.47 -20.93 -4.60
CA ILE A 28 -11.92 -20.68 -3.26
C ILE A 28 -10.67 -19.81 -3.35
N GLU A 29 -9.76 -20.13 -4.27
CA GLU A 29 -8.51 -19.38 -4.50
C GLU A 29 -8.79 -17.93 -4.94
N LYS A 30 -9.72 -17.74 -5.89
CA LYS A 30 -10.19 -16.40 -6.28
C LYS A 30 -10.73 -15.60 -5.10
N SER A 31 -11.53 -16.24 -4.25
CA SER A 31 -12.10 -15.60 -3.06
C SER A 31 -11.01 -15.18 -2.06
N LYS A 32 -10.03 -16.06 -1.80
CA LYS A 32 -8.86 -15.75 -0.95
C LYS A 32 -8.05 -14.58 -1.52
N ASN A 33 -7.74 -14.60 -2.80
CA ASN A 33 -6.99 -13.53 -3.46
C ASN A 33 -7.74 -12.20 -3.46
N LYS A 34 -9.07 -12.22 -3.61
CA LYS A 34 -9.92 -11.04 -3.47
C LYS A 34 -9.83 -10.46 -2.06
N LYS A 35 -9.87 -11.30 -1.02
CA LYS A 35 -9.74 -10.86 0.38
C LYS A 35 -8.39 -10.19 0.64
N LEU A 36 -7.29 -10.82 0.22
CA LEU A 36 -5.94 -10.26 0.34
C LEU A 36 -5.80 -8.91 -0.36
N ARG A 37 -6.36 -8.78 -1.57
CA ARG A 37 -6.37 -7.50 -2.31
C ARG A 37 -7.11 -6.39 -1.57
N ILE A 38 -8.25 -6.71 -0.97
CA ILE A 38 -9.06 -5.74 -0.20
C ILE A 38 -8.31 -5.32 1.08
N GLU A 39 -7.70 -6.27 1.79
CA GLU A 39 -6.90 -5.99 2.98
C GLU A 39 -5.70 -5.11 2.65
N ARG A 40 -4.98 -5.42 1.57
CA ARG A 40 -3.89 -4.57 1.06
C ARG A 40 -4.39 -3.18 0.70
N ALA A 41 -5.49 -3.05 -0.04
CA ALA A 41 -6.04 -1.75 -0.41
C ALA A 41 -6.42 -0.91 0.82
N ARG A 42 -6.96 -1.52 1.87
CA ARG A 42 -7.27 -0.84 3.14
C ARG A 42 -6.00 -0.38 3.86
N LYS A 43 -4.96 -1.22 3.92
CA LYS A 43 -3.66 -0.84 4.47
C LYS A 43 -3.06 0.35 3.72
N LEU A 44 -3.03 0.26 2.38
CA LEU A 44 -2.51 1.32 1.52
C LEU A 44 -3.30 2.62 1.65
N LEU A 45 -4.63 2.56 1.72
CA LEU A 45 -5.45 3.74 1.96
C LEU A 45 -5.08 4.41 3.28
N LYS A 46 -4.93 3.63 4.36
CA LYS A 46 -4.53 4.15 5.67
C LYS A 46 -3.17 4.86 5.63
N LEU A 47 -2.21 4.29 4.90
CA LEU A 47 -0.89 4.91 4.69
C LEU A 47 -0.97 6.15 3.80
N GLY A 48 -1.80 6.13 2.76
CA GLY A 48 -2.05 7.25 1.86
C GLY A 48 -2.61 8.46 2.59
N ILE A 49 -3.54 8.26 3.54
CA ILE A 49 -4.11 9.34 4.35
C ILE A 49 -3.03 10.10 5.14
N LEU A 50 -1.89 9.46 5.48
CA LEU A 50 -0.80 10.17 6.17
C LEU A 50 -0.24 11.32 5.33
N PHE A 51 -0.17 11.15 4.00
CA PHE A 51 0.26 12.23 3.09
C PHE A 51 -0.72 13.40 3.09
N GLU A 52 -2.02 13.11 3.07
CA GLU A 52 -3.07 14.14 3.11
C GLU A 52 -3.10 14.85 4.47
N MET A 53 -3.00 14.09 5.58
CA MET A 53 -2.93 14.65 6.94
C MET A 53 -1.79 15.64 7.12
N THR A 54 -0.66 15.36 6.49
CA THR A 54 0.56 16.18 6.56
C THR A 54 0.65 17.15 5.39
N SER A 55 -0.29 17.18 4.44
CA SER A 55 -0.22 17.99 3.21
C SER A 55 1.06 17.77 2.38
N THR A 56 1.65 16.58 2.45
CA THR A 56 2.88 16.22 1.74
C THR A 56 2.62 15.60 0.37
N ASP A 57 1.35 15.38 0.00
CA ASP A 57 0.97 14.93 -1.34
C ASP A 57 1.15 15.99 -2.44
N ILE A 58 1.54 17.21 -2.07
CA ILE A 58 1.93 18.30 -2.98
C ILE A 58 3.31 18.08 -3.60
N TYR A 59 4.16 17.28 -2.97
CA TYR A 59 5.54 17.09 -3.40
C TYR A 59 5.66 16.10 -4.58
N PRO A 60 6.69 16.25 -5.42
CA PRO A 60 6.99 15.28 -6.47
C PRO A 60 7.18 13.87 -5.91
N ILE A 61 6.74 12.86 -6.66
CA ILE A 61 6.82 11.46 -6.25
C ILE A 61 8.28 11.04 -6.04
N GLU A 62 9.18 11.52 -6.88
CA GLU A 62 10.62 11.31 -6.82
C GLU A 62 11.17 11.76 -5.45
N LEU A 63 10.86 12.98 -5.04
CA LEU A 63 11.27 13.51 -3.74
C LEU A 63 10.74 12.66 -2.59
N ILE A 64 9.44 12.32 -2.62
CA ILE A 64 8.82 11.47 -1.59
C ILE A 64 9.54 10.13 -1.49
N ILE A 65 9.83 9.49 -2.63
CA ILE A 65 10.53 8.21 -2.68
C ILE A 65 11.92 8.33 -2.06
N GLY A 66 12.72 9.29 -2.51
CA GLY A 66 14.07 9.47 -1.99
C GLY A 66 14.10 9.78 -0.50
N TYR A 67 13.15 10.58 -0.03
CA TYR A 67 12.98 10.87 1.39
C TYR A 67 12.59 9.60 2.16
N LEU A 68 11.61 8.82 1.70
CA LEU A 68 11.26 7.55 2.33
C LEU A 68 12.42 6.56 2.36
N LEU A 69 13.26 6.51 1.33
CA LEU A 69 14.43 5.63 1.31
C LEU A 69 15.40 5.96 2.46
N GLU A 70 15.60 7.23 2.75
CA GLU A 70 16.46 7.71 3.84
C GLU A 70 15.95 7.29 5.24
N LEU A 71 14.63 7.09 5.41
CA LEU A 71 14.07 6.64 6.68
C LEU A 71 14.71 5.35 7.20
N LYS A 72 15.13 4.47 6.29
CA LYS A 72 15.73 3.17 6.64
C LYS A 72 17.13 3.32 7.25
N GLU A 73 17.81 4.41 6.97
CA GLU A 73 19.16 4.71 7.44
C GLU A 73 19.15 5.46 8.80
N LYS A 74 17.97 5.83 9.30
CA LYS A 74 17.81 6.55 10.57
C LYS A 74 18.22 5.69 11.76
N LYS A 75 18.95 6.32 12.69
CA LYS A 75 19.38 5.66 13.93
C LYS A 75 18.18 5.44 14.87
N ILE A 76 18.31 4.46 15.76
CA ILE A 76 17.24 4.08 16.70
C ILE A 76 16.72 5.26 17.52
N TYR A 77 17.60 6.16 17.97
CA TYR A 77 17.18 7.34 18.74
C TYR A 77 16.38 8.34 17.87
N GLU A 78 16.71 8.49 16.59
CA GLU A 78 15.94 9.32 15.65
C GLU A 78 14.54 8.73 15.43
N ILE A 79 14.45 7.40 15.26
CA ILE A 79 13.18 6.68 15.18
C ILE A 79 12.36 6.87 16.46
N GLY A 80 12.99 6.85 17.63
CA GLY A 80 12.36 7.12 18.92
C GLY A 80 11.76 8.52 18.99
N THR A 81 12.52 9.53 18.57
CA THR A 81 12.06 10.93 18.49
C THR A 81 10.88 11.08 17.52
N LEU A 82 10.97 10.48 16.31
CA LEU A 82 9.88 10.49 15.34
C LEU A 82 8.60 9.87 15.91
N LYS A 83 8.72 8.72 16.58
CA LYS A 83 7.59 8.03 17.22
C LYS A 83 6.93 8.91 18.30
N TYR A 84 7.73 9.60 19.11
CA TYR A 84 7.20 10.49 20.14
C TYR A 84 6.37 11.63 19.54
N TYR A 85 6.90 12.33 18.54
CA TYR A 85 6.18 13.44 17.89
C TYR A 85 4.97 12.95 17.09
N GLY A 86 5.07 11.83 16.39
CA GLY A 86 3.94 11.28 15.65
C GLY A 86 2.78 10.85 16.54
N ASN A 87 3.07 10.35 17.75
CA ASN A 87 2.02 10.07 18.72
C ASN A 87 1.30 11.35 19.16
N LYS A 88 1.99 12.50 19.25
CA LYS A 88 1.32 13.80 19.53
C LYS A 88 0.37 14.17 18.40
N ILE A 89 0.84 14.11 17.14
CA ILE A 89 0.00 14.41 15.96
C ILE A 89 -1.26 13.51 15.94
N LEU A 90 -1.08 12.21 16.15
CA LEU A 90 -2.20 11.24 16.13
C LEU A 90 -3.16 11.39 17.32
N THR A 91 -2.73 12.00 18.42
CA THR A 91 -3.60 12.29 19.57
C THR A 91 -4.51 13.47 19.28
N GLU A 92 -4.02 14.48 18.55
CA GLU A 92 -4.79 15.65 18.13
C GLU A 92 -5.83 15.27 17.07
N ILE A 93 -5.40 14.56 16.02
CA ILE A 93 -6.26 14.12 14.92
C ILE A 93 -5.95 12.66 14.57
N SER A 94 -6.93 11.78 14.82
CA SER A 94 -6.82 10.39 14.38
C SER A 94 -7.08 10.25 12.88
N ILE A 95 -6.46 9.26 12.25
CA ILE A 95 -6.63 8.95 10.82
C ILE A 95 -8.12 8.76 10.47
N GLU A 96 -8.86 8.05 11.31
CA GLU A 96 -10.28 7.76 11.09
C GLU A 96 -11.16 9.01 11.23
N LYS A 97 -10.80 9.95 12.10
CA LYS A 97 -11.50 11.24 12.23
C LYS A 97 -11.22 12.13 11.01
N HIS A 98 -9.96 12.20 10.58
CA HIS A 98 -9.58 12.94 9.38
C HIS A 98 -10.30 12.40 8.14
N ASP A 99 -10.25 11.09 7.91
CA ASP A 99 -10.85 10.47 6.73
C ASP A 99 -12.36 10.74 6.66
N LYS A 100 -13.08 10.61 7.79
CA LYS A 100 -14.51 10.94 7.87
C LYS A 100 -14.80 12.39 7.52
N LYS A 101 -13.96 13.32 7.94
CA LYS A 101 -14.12 14.76 7.68
C LYS A 101 -13.94 15.06 6.20
N GLU A 102 -12.88 14.54 5.57
CA GLU A 102 -12.58 14.79 4.16
C GLU A 102 -13.63 14.19 3.21
N ILE A 103 -14.21 13.05 3.56
CA ILE A 103 -15.23 12.41 2.71
C ILE A 103 -16.66 12.90 2.97
N LEU A 104 -16.88 13.78 3.96
CA LEU A 104 -18.22 14.14 4.41
C LEU A 104 -19.07 14.75 3.30
N PHE A 105 -18.48 15.63 2.50
CA PHE A 105 -19.16 16.37 1.43
C PHE A 105 -18.89 15.81 0.03
N LEU A 106 -18.12 14.74 -0.08
CA LEU A 106 -17.78 14.14 -1.37
C LEU A 106 -18.87 13.18 -1.85
N ASP A 107 -19.14 13.20 -3.15
CA ASP A 107 -19.98 12.21 -3.80
C ASP A 107 -19.28 10.84 -3.96
N THR A 108 -19.94 9.88 -4.60
CA THR A 108 -19.40 8.53 -4.77
C THR A 108 -18.18 8.48 -5.71
N GLU A 109 -18.19 9.30 -6.77
CA GLU A 109 -17.10 9.34 -7.76
C GLU A 109 -15.87 10.05 -7.19
N GLU A 110 -16.08 11.16 -6.49
CA GLU A 110 -15.04 11.91 -5.79
C GLU A 110 -14.37 11.06 -4.70
N LYS A 111 -15.15 10.35 -3.86
CA LYS A 111 -14.62 9.38 -2.90
C LYS A 111 -13.76 8.32 -3.57
N ARG A 112 -14.19 7.81 -4.73
CA ARG A 112 -13.44 6.80 -5.48
C ARG A 112 -12.13 7.36 -6.03
N LYS A 113 -12.13 8.57 -6.60
CA LYS A 113 -10.94 9.27 -7.11
C LYS A 113 -9.94 9.54 -5.98
N ARG A 114 -10.41 10.10 -4.86
CA ARG A 114 -9.60 10.34 -3.66
C ARG A 114 -8.97 9.05 -3.16
N ASN A 115 -9.77 8.00 -2.95
CA ASN A 115 -9.24 6.72 -2.45
C ASN A 115 -8.24 6.09 -3.42
N HIS A 116 -8.44 6.23 -4.74
CA HIS A 116 -7.48 5.75 -5.72
C HIS A 116 -6.14 6.50 -5.61
N LYS A 117 -6.17 7.84 -5.53
CA LYS A 117 -4.97 8.67 -5.31
C LYS A 117 -4.25 8.26 -4.02
N LEU A 118 -4.97 8.16 -2.91
CA LEU A 118 -4.38 7.81 -1.60
C LEU A 118 -3.82 6.39 -1.59
N ILE A 119 -4.47 5.41 -2.21
CA ILE A 119 -3.92 4.05 -2.34
C ILE A 119 -2.60 4.08 -3.12
N SER A 120 -2.50 4.87 -4.18
CA SER A 120 -1.27 5.03 -4.96
C SER A 120 -0.15 5.68 -4.14
N LEU A 121 -0.45 6.71 -3.34
CA LEU A 121 0.52 7.32 -2.42
C LEU A 121 0.95 6.34 -1.33
N GLY A 122 0.01 5.63 -0.72
CA GLY A 122 0.31 4.60 0.28
C GLY A 122 1.19 3.48 -0.27
N ALA A 123 1.10 3.18 -1.57
CA ALA A 123 1.95 2.19 -2.22
C ALA A 123 3.42 2.60 -2.25
N LEU A 124 3.76 3.90 -2.12
CA LEU A 124 5.14 4.37 -2.03
C LEU A 124 5.86 3.81 -0.79
N PHE A 125 5.14 3.59 0.32
CA PHE A 125 5.72 2.94 1.50
C PHE A 125 6.08 1.47 1.26
N GLU A 126 5.17 0.70 0.65
CA GLU A 126 5.47 -0.70 0.26
C GLU A 126 6.59 -0.74 -0.78
N MET A 127 6.59 0.21 -1.71
CA MET A 127 7.58 0.31 -2.77
C MET A 127 8.99 0.52 -2.21
N THR A 128 9.13 1.37 -1.19
CA THR A 128 10.40 1.71 -0.55
C THR A 128 10.76 0.80 0.64
N SER A 129 9.91 -0.17 0.96
CA SER A 129 9.99 -1.08 2.12
C SER A 129 9.97 -0.35 3.47
N THR A 130 9.21 0.73 3.56
CA THR A 130 9.04 1.54 4.77
C THR A 130 7.69 1.35 5.46
N ASP A 131 6.82 0.52 4.88
CA ASP A 131 5.49 0.19 5.43
C ASP A 131 5.53 -0.64 6.72
N ASN A 132 6.71 -1.08 7.14
CA ASN A 132 6.94 -1.80 8.40
C ASN A 132 7.17 -0.87 9.61
N PHE A 133 7.45 0.41 9.38
CA PHE A 133 7.56 1.38 10.47
C PHE A 133 6.18 1.68 11.06
N SER A 134 6.13 1.99 12.36
CA SER A 134 4.87 2.36 13.00
C SER A 134 4.29 3.63 12.39
N ILE A 135 2.96 3.73 12.34
CA ILE A 135 2.23 4.89 11.80
C ILE A 135 2.74 6.22 12.42
N ALA A 136 3.03 6.25 13.71
CA ALA A 136 3.57 7.42 14.39
C ALA A 136 4.93 7.86 13.81
N VAL A 137 5.81 6.92 13.51
CA VAL A 137 7.09 7.25 12.85
C VAL A 137 6.82 7.82 11.46
N LEU A 138 5.95 7.18 10.69
CA LEU A 138 5.67 7.59 9.31
C LEU A 138 5.06 8.99 9.21
N ILE A 139 4.03 9.29 10.01
CA ILE A 139 3.35 10.59 9.96
C ILE A 139 4.29 11.73 10.39
N SER A 140 5.08 11.52 11.44
CA SER A 140 6.06 12.50 11.91
C SER A 140 7.20 12.69 10.91
N TYR A 141 7.62 11.60 10.26
CA TYR A 141 8.64 11.69 9.23
C TYR A 141 8.13 12.49 8.02
N LEU A 142 6.94 12.19 7.53
CA LEU A 142 6.31 12.97 6.46
C LEU A 142 6.19 14.46 6.83
N GLU A 143 5.71 14.79 8.02
CA GLU A 143 5.59 16.18 8.47
C GLU A 143 6.93 16.95 8.35
N ASN A 144 8.04 16.28 8.68
CA ASN A 144 9.37 16.88 8.59
C ASN A 144 9.83 17.17 7.15
N LEU A 145 9.15 16.62 6.13
CA LEU A 145 9.43 16.91 4.72
C LEU A 145 9.28 18.41 4.42
N HIS A 146 8.36 19.10 5.08
CA HIS A 146 8.18 20.55 4.96
C HIS A 146 9.35 21.38 5.48
N SER A 147 10.18 20.79 6.33
CA SER A 147 11.34 21.45 6.95
C SER A 147 12.67 21.14 6.25
N LEU A 148 12.63 20.49 5.07
CA LEU A 148 13.83 20.23 4.31
C LEU A 148 14.51 21.51 3.84
N LYS A 149 15.84 21.51 3.87
CA LYS A 149 16.65 22.54 3.23
C LYS A 149 16.81 22.21 1.75
N ASP A 150 17.00 23.23 0.91
CA ASP A 150 17.12 23.07 -0.56
C ASP A 150 18.15 22.02 -0.98
N ARG A 151 19.28 21.93 -0.27
CA ARG A 151 20.31 20.93 -0.54
C ARG A 151 19.80 19.51 -0.32
N ASP A 152 19.10 19.26 0.78
CA ASP A 152 18.57 17.94 1.12
C ASP A 152 17.41 17.59 0.20
N PHE A 153 16.60 18.58 -0.18
CA PHE A 153 15.53 18.45 -1.16
C PHE A 153 16.05 17.90 -2.50
N ASN A 154 17.06 18.56 -3.09
CA ASN A 154 17.65 18.14 -4.36
C ASN A 154 18.24 16.73 -4.27
N LEU A 155 18.95 16.43 -3.18
CA LEU A 155 19.53 15.11 -2.95
C LEU A 155 18.46 14.02 -2.92
N TYR A 156 17.37 14.22 -2.17
CA TYR A 156 16.29 13.23 -2.10
C TYR A 156 15.55 13.11 -3.43
N GLN A 157 15.36 14.20 -4.16
CA GLN A 157 14.78 14.14 -5.50
C GLN A 157 15.65 13.29 -6.45
N GLU A 158 16.95 13.56 -6.53
CA GLU A 158 17.89 12.77 -7.34
C GLU A 158 17.89 11.29 -6.95
N ASN A 159 17.92 10.99 -5.64
CA ASN A 159 17.87 9.62 -5.14
C ASN A 159 16.57 8.89 -5.56
N GLY A 160 15.44 9.60 -5.56
CA GLY A 160 14.16 9.07 -6.03
C GLY A 160 14.14 8.79 -7.53
N GLU A 161 14.69 9.70 -8.33
CA GLU A 161 14.84 9.53 -9.79
C GLU A 161 15.70 8.31 -10.13
N ILE A 162 16.86 8.18 -9.47
CA ILE A 162 17.76 7.03 -9.62
C ILE A 162 17.04 5.74 -9.23
N TYR A 163 16.35 5.72 -8.09
CA TYR A 163 15.60 4.55 -7.64
C TYR A 163 14.54 4.12 -8.66
N LEU A 164 13.77 5.06 -9.21
CA LEU A 164 12.76 4.77 -10.22
C LEU A 164 13.38 4.26 -11.53
N LYS A 165 14.49 4.86 -11.96
CA LYS A 165 15.23 4.43 -13.15
C LYS A 165 15.72 2.99 -13.01
N ASP A 166 16.37 2.65 -11.90
CA ASP A 166 16.86 1.30 -11.63
C ASP A 166 15.73 0.27 -11.57
N ARG A 167 14.58 0.68 -11.03
CA ARG A 167 13.40 -0.17 -10.94
C ARG A 167 12.80 -0.47 -12.33
N ARG A 168 12.74 0.51 -13.24
CA ARG A 168 12.28 0.31 -14.63
C ARG A 168 13.17 -0.69 -15.36
N ILE A 169 14.49 -0.50 -15.26
CA ILE A 169 15.49 -1.41 -15.84
C ILE A 169 15.30 -2.84 -15.30
N LYS A 170 15.10 -3.01 -13.99
CA LYS A 170 14.84 -4.34 -13.38
C LYS A 170 13.56 -5.01 -13.87
N ASN A 171 12.55 -4.23 -14.25
CA ASN A 171 11.27 -4.73 -14.75
C ASN A 171 11.26 -4.94 -16.27
N GLY A 172 12.34 -4.59 -16.97
CA GLY A 172 12.43 -4.70 -18.44
C GLY A 172 11.73 -3.56 -19.18
N GLU A 173 11.54 -2.41 -18.53
CA GLU A 173 11.07 -1.14 -19.12
C GLU A 173 12.27 -0.23 -19.43
#